data_AF-A0A1N6H0R6-F1
#
_entry.id   AF-A0A1N6H0R6-F1
#
_cell.length_a   1.000
_cell.length_b   1.000
_cell.length_c   1.000
_cell.angle_alpha   90.00
_cell.angle_beta   90.00
_cell.angle_gamma   90.00
#
_symmetry.space_group_name_H-M   'P 1'
#
loop_
_entity.id
_entity.type
_entity.pdbx_description
1 polymer ?
#
loop_
_entity_poly.entity_id
_entity_poly.type
_entity_poly.pdbx_seq_one_letter_code
_entity_poly.pdbx_strand_id
1 'polypeptide(L)'
;MKPMGDERTHYLLALGMAKATRTDLVDAMETGALDNDAWARMLHRCRSCGWPEGCADWVDHQMESGAECPPSCVNQRRFAELRARSAQARRDSDIAVEAATLAMARAERVMKKAAGAR
;
A
#
# COMPACT_ATOMS: atom_id res chain seq x y z
N MET A 1 25.44 -7.86 -23.80
CA MET A 1 24.27 -7.80 -22.89
C MET A 1 24.51 -6.63 -21.94
N LYS A 2 23.54 -5.71 -21.76
CA LYS A 2 23.66 -4.62 -20.78
C LYS A 2 23.51 -5.21 -19.37
N PRO A 3 24.39 -4.89 -18.39
CA PRO A 3 24.22 -5.32 -17.02
C PRO A 3 22.89 -4.81 -16.44
N MET A 4 22.26 -5.61 -15.60
CA MET A 4 21.09 -5.16 -14.83
C MET A 4 21.52 -4.10 -13.81
N GLY A 5 20.58 -3.24 -13.42
CA GLY A 5 20.77 -2.31 -12.32
C GLY A 5 21.06 -3.02 -10.99
N ASP A 6 21.68 -2.27 -10.08
CA ASP A 6 22.02 -2.73 -8.73
C ASP A 6 20.76 -3.12 -7.94
N GLU A 7 20.78 -4.30 -7.32
CA GLU A 7 19.62 -4.84 -6.65
C GLU A 7 19.19 -4.02 -5.45
N ARG A 8 20.15 -3.55 -4.65
CA ARG A 8 19.85 -2.75 -3.45
C ARG A 8 19.24 -1.41 -3.82
N THR A 9 19.76 -0.76 -4.86
CA THR A 9 19.21 0.48 -5.39
C THR A 9 17.76 0.32 -5.80
N HIS A 10 17.46 -0.70 -6.62
CA HIS A 10 16.09 -0.93 -7.08
C HIS A 10 15.13 -1.39 -5.97
N TYR A 11 15.63 -2.12 -4.97
CA TYR A 11 14.87 -2.45 -3.77
C TYR A 11 14.43 -1.18 -3.02
N LEU A 12 15.36 -0.26 -2.76
CA LEU A 12 15.07 0.99 -2.05
C LEU A 12 14.13 1.90 -2.85
N LEU A 13 14.33 2.01 -4.18
CA LEU A 13 13.43 2.75 -5.05
C LEU A 13 12.02 2.16 -5.06
N ALA A 14 11.88 0.84 -5.05
CA ALA A 14 10.58 0.19 -5.02
C ALA A 14 9.86 0.41 -3.67
N LEU A 15 10.58 0.46 -2.55
CA LEU A 15 10.01 0.87 -1.25
C LEU A 15 9.58 2.34 -1.25
N GLY A 16 10.40 3.22 -1.83
CA GLY A 16 10.06 4.64 -2.00
C GLY A 16 8.82 4.84 -2.88
N MET A 17 8.72 4.10 -3.98
CA MET A 17 7.55 4.06 -4.86
C MET A 17 6.30 3.62 -4.10
N ALA A 18 6.40 2.59 -3.25
CA ALA A 18 5.26 2.16 -2.43
C ALA A 18 4.78 3.28 -1.49
N LYS A 19 5.71 3.97 -0.82
CA LYS A 19 5.39 5.11 0.05
C LYS A 19 4.76 6.28 -0.71
N ALA A 20 5.38 6.71 -1.81
CA ALA A 20 4.89 7.79 -2.66
C ALA A 20 3.47 7.51 -3.18
N THR A 21 3.18 6.24 -3.51
CA THR A 21 1.87 5.79 -4.02
C THR A 21 0.88 5.37 -2.92
N ARG A 22 1.23 5.45 -1.63
CA ARG A 22 0.43 4.93 -0.50
C ARG A 22 -0.01 3.47 -0.67
N THR A 23 0.87 2.69 -1.30
CA THR A 23 0.75 1.24 -1.40
C THR A 23 1.28 0.62 -0.13
N ASP A 24 0.42 -0.11 0.58
CA ASP A 24 0.80 -0.85 1.77
C ASP A 24 1.34 -2.23 1.36
N LEU A 25 2.67 -2.36 1.34
CA LEU A 25 3.31 -3.63 1.00
C LEU A 25 3.19 -4.66 2.12
N VAL A 26 3.08 -4.23 3.39
CA VAL A 26 2.98 -5.14 4.53
C VAL A 26 1.62 -5.80 4.51
N ASP A 27 0.55 -5.01 4.45
CA ASP A 27 -0.82 -5.52 4.33
C ASP A 27 -0.98 -6.38 3.06
N ALA A 28 -0.39 -5.96 1.93
CA ALA A 28 -0.44 -6.75 0.71
C ALA A 28 0.24 -8.13 0.86
N MET A 29 1.32 -8.23 1.65
CA MET A 29 1.98 -9.50 1.94
C MET A 29 1.17 -10.35 2.91
N GLU A 30 0.68 -9.76 4.00
CA GLU A 30 -0.10 -10.46 5.02
C GLU A 30 -1.42 -11.02 4.48
N THR A 31 -2.07 -10.29 3.57
CA THR A 31 -3.31 -10.70 2.91
C THR A 31 -3.09 -11.62 1.69
N GLY A 32 -1.83 -11.90 1.34
CA GLY A 32 -1.48 -12.70 0.16
C GLY A 32 -1.72 -12.01 -1.19
N ALA A 33 -2.05 -10.72 -1.19
CA ALA A 33 -2.16 -9.93 -2.42
C ALA A 33 -0.80 -9.75 -3.14
N LEU A 34 0.31 -9.88 -2.41
CA LEU A 34 1.69 -9.87 -2.91
C LEU A 34 2.52 -10.88 -2.13
N ASP A 35 2.84 -12.03 -2.73
CA ASP A 35 3.80 -12.96 -2.12
C ASP A 35 5.27 -12.56 -2.38
N ASN A 36 6.20 -13.20 -1.67
CA ASN A 36 7.65 -12.95 -1.77
C ASN A 36 8.19 -13.17 -3.19
N ASP A 37 7.68 -14.18 -3.90
CA ASP A 37 8.10 -14.49 -5.27
C ASP A 37 7.64 -13.42 -6.25
N ALA A 38 6.42 -12.91 -6.11
CA ALA A 38 5.87 -11.82 -6.90
C ALA A 38 6.63 -10.52 -6.62
N TRP A 39 7.01 -10.27 -5.36
CA TRP A 39 7.86 -9.15 -5.00
C TRP A 39 9.26 -9.27 -5.63
N ALA A 40 9.91 -10.43 -5.52
CA ALA A 40 11.20 -10.68 -6.17
C ALA A 40 11.12 -10.50 -7.70
N ARG A 41 10.05 -10.97 -8.34
CA ARG A 41 9.79 -10.74 -9.78
C ARG A 41 9.57 -9.27 -10.11
N MET A 42 8.91 -8.49 -9.25
CA MET A 42 8.79 -7.03 -9.43
C MET A 42 10.15 -6.37 -9.41
N LEU A 43 11.00 -6.70 -8.45
CA LEU A 43 12.36 -6.15 -8.34
C LEU A 43 13.23 -6.55 -9.52
N HIS A 44 13.17 -7.82 -9.94
CA HIS A 44 13.90 -8.31 -11.11
C HIS A 44 13.54 -7.50 -12.38
N ARG A 45 12.25 -7.27 -12.64
CA ARG A 45 11.82 -6.40 -13.74
C ARG A 45 12.26 -4.95 -13.56
N CYS A 46 12.23 -4.43 -12.33
CA CYS A 46 12.65 -3.07 -12.02
C CYS A 46 14.13 -2.85 -12.39
N ARG A 47 14.99 -3.84 -12.13
CA ARG A 47 16.42 -3.79 -12.44
C ARG A 47 16.75 -3.76 -13.93
N SER A 48 15.80 -4.11 -14.80
CA SER A 48 15.93 -3.95 -16.25
C SER A 48 15.32 -2.65 -16.77
N CYS A 49 14.86 -1.74 -15.90
CA CYS A 49 14.25 -0.49 -16.35
C CYS A 49 15.29 0.45 -16.97
N GLY A 50 14.82 1.30 -17.90
CA GLY A 50 15.66 2.31 -18.56
C GLY A 50 15.62 3.68 -17.89
N TRP A 51 15.02 3.79 -16.71
CA TRP A 51 14.74 5.08 -16.06
C TRP A 51 15.01 5.08 -14.53
N PRO A 52 16.17 4.62 -14.05
CA PRO A 52 16.46 4.58 -12.62
C PRO A 52 16.70 5.97 -12.00
N GLU A 53 17.40 6.88 -12.68
CA GLU A 53 17.71 8.22 -12.15
C GLU A 53 16.43 9.04 -11.98
N GLY A 54 15.60 9.09 -13.02
CA GLY A 54 14.32 9.79 -12.92
C GLY A 54 13.34 9.13 -11.94
N CYS A 55 13.47 7.82 -11.69
CA CYS A 55 12.73 7.15 -10.62
C CYS A 55 13.17 7.64 -9.24
N ALA A 56 14.48 7.79 -9.00
CA ALA A 56 15.01 8.33 -7.76
C ALA A 56 14.52 9.76 -7.52
N ASP A 57 14.72 10.64 -8.50
CA ASP A 57 14.25 12.03 -8.43
C ASP A 57 12.75 12.10 -8.18
N TRP A 58 11.96 11.30 -8.91
CA TRP A 58 10.51 11.25 -8.72
C TRP A 58 10.12 10.78 -7.32
N VAL A 59 10.75 9.73 -6.81
CA VAL A 59 10.48 9.21 -5.45
C VAL A 59 10.73 10.30 -4.41
N ASP A 60 11.86 11.00 -4.49
CA ASP A 60 12.24 12.03 -3.53
C ASP A 60 11.24 13.19 -3.49
N HIS A 61 10.67 13.58 -4.64
CA HIS A 61 9.67 14.65 -4.71
C HIS A 61 8.26 14.21 -4.32
N GLN A 62 7.93 12.92 -4.45
CA GLN A 62 6.56 12.41 -4.32
C GLN A 62 6.31 11.64 -3.04
N MET A 63 7.26 11.60 -2.10
CA MET A 63 7.11 10.94 -0.80
C MET A 63 5.78 11.33 -0.12
N GLU A 64 4.99 10.31 0.24
CA GLU A 64 3.72 10.42 0.98
C GLU A 64 2.59 11.24 0.30
N SER A 65 2.84 11.78 -0.90
CA SER A 65 1.88 12.56 -1.69
C SER A 65 0.64 11.77 -2.10
N GLY A 66 0.75 10.43 -2.16
CA GLY A 66 -0.29 9.61 -2.76
C GLY A 66 -0.37 9.79 -4.27
N ALA A 67 0.74 10.10 -4.93
CA ALA A 67 0.81 10.21 -6.38
C ALA A 67 0.51 8.88 -7.10
N GLU A 68 0.14 8.99 -8.36
CA GLU A 68 0.09 7.85 -9.27
C GLU A 68 1.49 7.43 -9.69
N CYS A 69 1.71 6.12 -9.87
CA CYS A 69 2.99 5.61 -10.33
C CYS A 69 3.30 6.17 -11.75
N PRO A 70 4.52 6.67 -12.00
CA PRO A 70 4.85 7.31 -13.27
C PRO A 70 4.73 6.32 -14.44
N PRO A 71 4.28 6.76 -15.64
CA PRO A 71 4.14 5.89 -16.81
C PRO A 71 5.44 5.18 -17.23
N SER A 72 6.59 5.76 -16.92
CA SER A 72 7.92 5.20 -17.18
C SER A 72 8.28 4.01 -16.28
N CYS A 73 7.52 3.74 -15.22
CA CYS A 73 7.78 2.62 -14.31
C CYS A 73 7.31 1.29 -14.92
N VAL A 74 8.22 0.34 -15.08
CA VAL A 74 7.91 -1.03 -15.56
C VAL A 74 6.99 -1.82 -14.62
N ASN A 75 6.80 -1.37 -13.38
CA ASN A 75 5.87 -1.95 -12.40
C ASN A 75 4.61 -1.09 -12.20
N GLN A 76 4.36 -0.08 -13.04
CA GLN A 76 3.25 0.86 -12.88
C GLN A 76 1.91 0.18 -12.61
N ARG A 77 1.52 -0.75 -13.50
CA ARG A 77 0.25 -1.49 -13.36
C ARG A 77 0.17 -2.23 -12.03
N ARG A 78 1.27 -2.85 -11.61
CA ARG A 78 1.31 -3.63 -10.37
C ARG A 78 1.20 -2.74 -9.14
N PHE A 79 1.84 -1.56 -9.13
CA PHE A 79 1.64 -0.57 -8.07
C PHE A 79 0.21 -0.02 -8.05
N ALA A 80 -0.39 0.22 -9.22
CA ALA A 80 -1.79 0.68 -9.29
C ALA A 80 -2.78 -0.35 -8.70
N GLU A 81 -2.60 -1.63 -9.03
CA GLU A 81 -3.38 -2.73 -8.46
C GLU A 81 -3.25 -2.80 -6.93
N LEU A 82 -2.02 -2.76 -6.42
CA LEU A 82 -1.76 -2.84 -4.98
C LEU A 82 -2.27 -1.61 -4.24
N ARG A 83 -2.10 -0.41 -4.80
CA ARG A 83 -2.67 0.83 -4.25
C ARG A 83 -4.19 0.74 -4.12
N ALA A 84 -4.88 0.25 -5.15
CA ALA A 84 -6.33 0.10 -5.13
C ALA A 84 -6.77 -0.84 -4.01
N ARG A 85 -6.03 -1.94 -3.78
CA ARG A 85 -6.24 -2.87 -2.66
C ARG A 85 -6.01 -2.20 -1.31
N SER A 86 -4.89 -1.50 -1.12
CA SER A 86 -4.62 -0.77 0.12
C SER A 86 -5.70 0.30 0.41
N ALA A 87 -6.21 0.97 -0.63
CA ALA A 87 -7.30 1.91 -0.48
C ALA A 87 -8.62 1.22 -0.09
N GLN A 88 -8.88 0.02 -0.61
CA GLN A 88 -10.05 -0.77 -0.22
C GLN A 88 -9.92 -1.26 1.23
N ALA A 89 -8.79 -1.87 1.61
CA ALA A 89 -8.55 -2.37 2.96
C ALA A 89 -8.71 -1.27 4.03
N ARG A 90 -8.20 -0.05 3.75
CA ARG A 90 -8.40 1.11 4.62
C ARG A 90 -9.89 1.47 4.77
N ARG A 91 -10.64 1.55 3.67
CA ARG A 91 -12.08 1.84 3.72
C ARG A 91 -12.84 0.78 4.52
N ASP A 92 -12.54 -0.49 4.30
CA ASP A 92 -13.18 -1.60 5.01
C ASP A 92 -12.90 -1.53 6.51
N SER A 93 -11.67 -1.15 6.88
CA SER A 93 -11.27 -0.94 8.28
C SER A 93 -12.01 0.25 8.91
N ASP A 94 -12.10 1.39 8.21
CA ASP A 94 -12.82 2.56 8.68
C ASP A 94 -14.31 2.25 8.94
N ILE A 95 -14.96 1.54 8.02
CA ILE A 95 -16.35 1.08 8.15
C ILE A 95 -16.50 0.15 9.37
N ALA A 96 -15.57 -0.79 9.55
CA ALA A 96 -15.61 -1.72 10.68
C ALA A 96 -15.48 -0.99 12.02
N VAL A 97 -14.59 0.00 12.13
CA VAL A 97 -14.39 0.82 13.33
C VAL A 97 -15.65 1.64 13.65
N GLU A 98 -16.27 2.26 12.65
CA GLU A 98 -17.52 3.01 12.84
C GLU A 98 -18.66 2.09 13.33
N ALA A 99 -18.83 0.93 12.68
CA ALA A 99 -19.84 -0.05 13.06
C ALA A 99 -19.64 -0.55 14.51
N ALA A 100 -18.39 -0.85 14.89
CA ALA A 100 -18.05 -1.25 16.26
C ALA A 100 -18.38 -0.15 17.27
N THR A 101 -18.04 1.11 16.96
CA THR A 101 -18.34 2.27 17.81
C THR A 101 -19.85 2.44 18.04
N LEU A 102 -20.66 2.33 16.98
CA LEU A 102 -22.11 2.39 17.07
C LEU A 102 -22.70 1.24 17.88
N ALA A 103 -22.18 0.02 17.72
CA ALA A 103 -22.61 -1.15 18.48
C ALA A 103 -22.33 -0.98 19.98
N MET A 104 -21.14 -0.49 20.34
CA MET A 104 -20.76 -0.20 21.73
C MET A 104 -21.69 0.85 22.35
N ALA A 105 -21.94 1.97 21.66
CA ALA A 105 -22.84 3.02 22.15
C ALA A 105 -24.29 2.52 22.31
N ARG A 106 -24.75 1.62 21.43
CA ARG A 106 -26.07 0.98 21.56
C ARG A 106 -26.11 0.07 22.79
N ALA A 107 -25.10 -0.77 22.99
CA ALA A 107 -25.01 -1.65 24.15
C ALA A 107 -25.02 -0.85 25.46
N GLU A 108 -24.27 0.25 25.53
CA GLU A 108 -24.25 1.13 26.71
C GLU A 108 -25.65 1.72 27.01
N ARG A 109 -26.39 2.17 26.00
CA ARG A 109 -27.76 2.68 26.18
C ARG A 109 -28.71 1.59 26.70
N VAL A 110 -28.62 0.37 26.18
CA VAL A 110 -29.44 -0.77 26.64
C VAL A 110 -29.13 -1.08 28.10
N MET A 111 -27.84 -1.12 28.48
CA MET A 111 -27.40 -1.36 29.85
C MET A 111 -27.90 -0.28 30.82
N LYS A 112 -27.79 1.01 30.45
CA LYS A 112 -28.30 2.13 31.26
C LYS A 112 -29.81 2.07 31.44
N LYS A 113 -30.56 1.74 30.38
CA LYS A 113 -32.02 1.57 30.45
C LYS A 113 -32.41 0.43 31.38
N ALA A 114 -31.70 -0.71 31.34
CA ALA A 114 -31.96 -1.85 32.22
C ALA A 114 -31.63 -1.55 33.70
N ALA A 115 -30.61 -0.71 33.96
CA ALA A 115 -30.22 -0.32 35.31
C ALA A 115 -31.19 0.70 35.95
N GLY A 116 -31.76 1.62 35.17
CA GLY A 116 -32.70 2.65 35.64
C GLY A 116 -34.17 2.23 35.74
N ALA A 117 -34.50 0.98 35.36
CA ALA A 117 -35.85 0.43 35.43
C ALA A 117 -36.16 -0.26 36.79
N ARG A 118 -35.38 0.03 37.84
CA ARG A 118 -35.54 -0.50 39.19
C ARG A 118 -35.95 0.58 40.18
#